data_AF-A0A7V1PBH1-F1
#
_entry.id   AF-A0A7V1PBH1-F1
#
_cell.length_a   1.000
_cell.length_b   1.000
_cell.length_c   1.000
_cell.angle_alpha   90.00
_cell.angle_beta   90.00
_cell.angle_gamma   90.00
#
_symmetry.space_group_name_H-M   'P 1'
#
loop_
_entity.id
_entity.type
_entity.pdbx_description
1 polymer ?
#
loop_
_entity_poly.entity_id
_entity_poly.type
_entity_poly.pdbx_seq_one_letter_code
_entity_poly.pdbx_strand_id
1 'polypeptide(L)'
;WVENAGSAPARDVELRFTVLGRQIYEHLPGTILPGTRRRVEATLLLGIDAYPPFHVRVEVDPKDLIEECDEANNTTTVKIDYPDRCS
;
A
#
# COMPACT_ATOMS: atom_id res chain seq x y z
N TRP A 1 -5.41 -4.30 -1.99
CA TRP A 1 -6.63 -3.62 -2.44
C TRP A 1 -6.66 -2.26 -1.79
N VAL A 2 -7.09 -1.24 -2.51
CA VAL A 2 -7.36 0.11 -1.97
C VAL A 2 -8.87 0.31 -2.02
N GLU A 3 -9.47 0.67 -0.90
CA GLU A 3 -10.91 0.88 -0.77
C GLU A 3 -11.18 2.33 -0.39
N ASN A 4 -12.16 2.95 -1.05
CA ASN A 4 -12.65 4.26 -0.63
C ASN A 4 -13.87 4.05 0.29
N ALA A 5 -13.64 4.11 1.60
CA ALA A 5 -14.69 3.97 2.61
C ALA A 5 -15.48 5.27 2.86
N GLY A 6 -15.06 6.38 2.26
CA GLY A 6 -15.72 7.69 2.36
C GLY A 6 -16.96 7.82 1.49
N SER A 7 -17.64 8.97 1.61
CA SER A 7 -18.83 9.31 0.82
C SER A 7 -18.54 10.14 -0.43
N ALA A 8 -17.29 10.58 -0.62
CA ALA A 8 -16.84 11.36 -1.77
C ALA A 8 -15.87 10.57 -2.66
N PRO A 9 -15.79 10.82 -3.98
CA PRO A 9 -14.84 10.14 -4.85
C PRO A 9 -13.39 10.57 -4.56
N ALA A 10 -12.48 9.60 -4.41
CA ALA A 10 -11.04 9.84 -4.33
C ALA A 10 -10.42 9.86 -5.74
N ARG A 11 -9.46 10.75 -5.99
CA ARG A 11 -8.82 10.93 -7.30
C ARG A 11 -7.31 10.98 -7.17
N ASP A 12 -6.63 10.50 -8.22
CA ASP A 12 -5.17 10.59 -8.35
C ASP A 12 -4.42 10.11 -7.11
N VAL A 13 -4.89 9.00 -6.53
CA VAL A 13 -4.41 8.44 -5.27
C VAL A 13 -2.97 7.94 -5.46
N GLU A 14 -2.05 8.49 -4.67
CA GLU A 14 -0.67 8.03 -4.57
C GLU A 14 -0.56 6.95 -3.49
N LEU A 15 0.27 5.94 -3.72
CA LEU A 15 0.57 4.88 -2.78
C LEU A 15 2.07 4.84 -2.53
N ARG A 16 2.48 4.64 -1.28
CA ARG A 16 3.88 4.37 -0.93
C ARG A 16 4.01 2.97 -0.37
N PHE A 17 4.85 2.16 -1.01
CA PHE A 17 5.25 0.85 -0.51
C PHE A 17 6.65 0.97 0.10
N THR A 18 6.80 0.54 1.36
CA THR A 18 8.08 0.53 2.07
C THR A 18 8.44 -0.90 2.48
N VAL A 19 9.62 -1.37 2.05
CA VAL A 19 10.15 -2.70 2.43
C VAL A 19 11.63 -2.57 2.71
N LEU A 20 12.08 -3.00 3.89
CA LEU A 20 13.50 -2.92 4.31
C LEU A 20 14.10 -1.51 4.11
N GLY A 21 13.31 -0.46 4.40
CA GLY A 21 13.70 0.94 4.21
C GLY A 21 13.70 1.44 2.76
N ARG A 22 13.52 0.57 1.77
CA ARG A 22 13.33 0.96 0.36
C ARG A 22 11.89 1.38 0.12
N GLN A 23 11.72 2.44 -0.66
CA GLN A 23 10.42 2.98 -1.01
C GLN A 23 10.20 2.94 -2.52
N ILE A 24 8.99 2.54 -2.93
CA ILE A 24 8.47 2.79 -4.27
C ILE A 24 7.11 3.47 -4.16
N TYR A 25 6.79 4.24 -5.20
CA TYR A 25 5.54 4.96 -5.30
C TYR A 25 4.75 4.41 -6.49
N GLU A 26 3.46 4.19 -6.28
CA GLU A 26 2.52 3.85 -7.35
C GLU A 26 1.44 4.92 -7.40
N HIS A 27 0.99 5.24 -8.62
CA HIS A 27 -0.12 6.15 -8.82
C HIS A 27 -1.32 5.37 -9.35
N LEU A 28 -2.48 5.61 -8.74
CA LEU A 28 -3.75 5.09 -9.22
C LEU A 28 -4.46 6.16 -10.05
N PRO A 29 -4.26 6.21 -11.38
CA PRO A 29 -4.89 7.21 -12.21
C PRO A 29 -6.41 7.01 -12.24
N GLY A 30 -7.16 8.11 -12.21
CA GLY A 30 -8.63 8.09 -12.30
C GLY A 30 -9.31 8.24 -10.94
N THR A 31 -10.50 7.65 -10.79
CA THR A 31 -11.37 7.88 -9.63
C THR A 31 -11.75 6.56 -8.96
N ILE A 32 -11.68 6.52 -7.63
CA ILE A 32 -12.24 5.45 -6.80
C ILE A 32 -13.53 5.99 -6.20
N LEU A 33 -14.67 5.45 -6.63
CA LEU A 33 -15.98 5.89 -6.16
C LEU A 33 -16.22 5.46 -4.71
N PRO A 34 -17.09 6.18 -3.97
CA PRO A 34 -17.51 5.81 -2.62
C PRO A 34 -17.93 4.33 -2.51
N GLY A 35 -17.46 3.64 -1.48
CA GLY A 35 -17.77 2.23 -1.22
C GLY A 35 -17.20 1.24 -2.22
N THR A 36 -16.27 1.66 -3.09
CA THR A 36 -15.64 0.78 -4.09
C THR A 36 -14.17 0.53 -3.79
N ARG A 37 -13.66 -0.56 -4.37
CA ARG A 37 -12.26 -0.97 -4.23
C ARG A 37 -11.57 -1.08 -5.57
N ARG A 38 -10.27 -0.80 -5.58
CA ARG A 38 -9.38 -0.97 -6.72
C ARG A 38 -8.24 -1.92 -6.38
N ARG A 39 -7.91 -2.81 -7.31
CA ARG A 39 -6.73 -3.66 -7.21
C ARG A 39 -5.51 -2.87 -7.65
N VAL A 40 -4.43 -3.02 -6.89
CA VAL A 40 -3.12 -2.44 -7.18
C VAL A 40 -2.10 -3.54 -7.07
N GLU A 41 -1.18 -3.57 -8.02
CA GLU A 41 -0.04 -4.47 -8.03
C GLU A 41 1.20 -3.61 -8.16
N ALA A 42 2.17 -3.85 -7.29
CA ALA A 42 3.45 -3.16 -7.28
C ALA A 42 4.54 -4.21 -7.27
N THR A 43 5.61 -3.99 -8.05
CA THR A 43 6.77 -4.88 -8.07
C THR A 43 7.95 -4.17 -7.45
N LEU A 44 8.47 -4.71 -6.35
CA LEU A 44 9.67 -4.21 -5.69
C LEU A 44 10.80 -5.22 -5.83
N LEU A 45 11.90 -4.78 -6.45
CA LEU A 45 13.13 -5.57 -6.50
C LEU A 45 13.91 -5.38 -5.21
N LEU A 46 14.02 -6.47 -4.44
CA LEU A 46 14.84 -6.52 -3.24
C LEU A 46 16.27 -6.94 -3.60
N GLY A 47 17.23 -6.48 -2.80
CA GLY A 47 18.63 -6.90 -2.96
C GLY A 47 18.80 -8.38 -2.61
N ILE A 48 19.92 -8.97 -3.03
CA ILE A 48 20.21 -10.40 -2.78
C ILE A 48 20.25 -10.74 -1.28
N ASP A 49 20.52 -9.73 -0.44
CA ASP A 49 20.61 -9.87 1.03
C ASP A 49 19.27 -9.65 1.75
N ALA A 50 18.17 -9.48 1.00
CA ALA A 50 16.84 -9.36 1.60
C ALA A 50 16.34 -10.73 2.05
N TYR A 51 16.62 -11.05 3.31
CA TYR A 51 16.16 -12.29 3.95
C TYR A 51 14.94 -12.04 4.85
N PRO A 52 13.88 -12.87 4.75
CA PRO A 52 12.79 -12.86 5.74
C PRO A 52 13.29 -13.11 7.18
N PRO A 53 12.53 -12.72 8.22
CA PRO A 53 11.27 -12.00 8.12
C PRO A 53 11.48 -10.51 7.84
N PHE A 54 10.62 -9.94 7.00
CA PHE A 54 10.57 -8.49 6.81
C PHE A 54 9.13 -7.99 6.68
N HIS A 55 8.95 -6.70 6.91
CA HIS A 55 7.65 -6.04 6.82
C HIS A 55 7.53 -5.26 5.52
N VAL A 56 6.36 -5.37 4.90
CA VAL A 56 5.91 -4.52 3.81
C VAL A 56 4.88 -3.57 4.39
N ARG A 57 5.22 -2.28 4.46
CA ARG A 57 4.27 -1.23 4.83
C ARG A 57 3.72 -0.60 3.56
N VAL A 58 2.40 -0.42 3.49
CA VAL A 58 1.73 0.28 2.40
C VAL A 58 0.96 1.44 2.98
N GLU A 59 1.11 2.61 2.38
CA GLU A 59 0.45 3.85 2.76
C GLU A 59 -0.34 4.38 1.56
N VAL A 60 -1.62 4.68 1.77
CA VAL A 60 -2.48 5.42 0.84
C VAL A 60 -2.30 6.91 1.14
N ASP A 61 -2.20 7.71 0.08
CA ASP A 61 -1.99 9.16 0.16
C ASP A 61 -0.95 9.59 1.21
N PRO A 62 0.32 9.15 1.07
CA PRO A 62 1.37 9.38 2.08
C PRO A 62 1.73 10.86 2.29
N LYS A 63 1.15 11.77 1.49
CA LYS A 63 1.34 13.22 1.54
C LYS A 63 0.15 13.96 2.15
N ASP A 64 -0.94 13.26 2.49
CA ASP A 64 -2.12 13.83 3.14
C ASP A 64 -2.73 14.99 2.31
N LEU A 65 -2.99 14.71 1.03
CA LEU A 65 -3.53 15.65 0.03
C LEU A 65 -5.02 15.43 -0.25
N ILE A 66 -5.55 14.26 0.06
CA ILE A 66 -6.95 13.85 -0.09
C ILE A 66 -7.54 13.85 1.31
N GLU A 67 -8.47 14.77 1.59
CA GLU A 67 -9.14 14.83 2.89
C GLU A 67 -10.05 13.61 3.08
N GLU A 68 -9.76 12.79 4.09
CA GLU A 68 -10.55 11.63 4.46
C GLU A 68 -11.16 11.76 5.85
N CYS A 69 -12.13 10.89 6.16
CA CYS A 69 -12.77 10.89 7.48
C CYS A 69 -11.85 10.39 8.60
N ASP A 70 -10.82 9.62 8.26
CA ASP A 70 -9.90 8.99 9.20
C ASP A 70 -8.55 8.68 8.54
N GLU A 71 -7.62 9.64 8.59
CA GLU A 71 -6.27 9.51 8.05
C GLU A 71 -5.43 8.39 8.69
N ALA A 72 -5.84 7.88 9.87
CA ALA A 72 -5.09 6.84 10.55
C ALA A 72 -5.25 5.45 9.92
N ASN A 73 -6.28 5.24 9.08
CA ASN A 73 -6.56 3.95 8.46
C ASN A 73 -5.84 3.75 7.10
N ASN A 74 -5.10 4.76 6.63
CA ASN A 74 -4.37 4.74 5.37
C ASN A 74 -3.10 3.88 5.37
N THR A 75 -2.74 3.28 6.49
CA THR A 75 -1.55 2.43 6.61
C THR A 75 -1.91 0.98 6.89
N THR A 76 -1.34 0.06 6.10
CA THR A 76 -1.31 -1.36 6.43
C THR A 76 0.11 -1.90 6.45
N THR A 77 0.36 -2.94 7.23
CA THR A 77 1.65 -3.63 7.30
C THR A 77 1.46 -5.13 7.23
N VAL A 78 2.19 -5.79 6.34
CA VAL A 78 2.18 -7.24 6.15
C VAL A 78 3.57 -7.79 6.45
N LYS A 79 3.63 -8.86 7.23
CA LYS A 79 4.87 -9.60 7.49
C LYS A 79 5.07 -10.65 6.40
N ILE A 80 6.25 -10.66 5.80
CA ILE A 80 6.70 -11.72 4.90
C ILE A 80 7.67 -12.59 5.69
N ASP A 81 7.27 -13.83 5.94
CA ASP A 81 8.06 -14.84 6.62
C ASP A 81 8.77 -15.77 5.62
N TYR A 82 9.65 -16.63 6.13
CA TYR A 82 10.15 -17.75 5.32
C TYR A 82 8.97 -18.62 4.89
N PRO A 83 8.97 -19.13 3.64
CA PRO A 83 8.05 -20.21 3.31
C PRO A 83 8.39 -21.40 4.21
N ASP A 84 7.44 -21.83 5.05
CA ASP A 84 7.60 -23.03 5.87
C ASP A 84 8.02 -24.18 4.96
N ARG A 85 9.26 -24.65 5.14
CA ARG A 85 9.73 -25.87 4.50
C ARG A 85 9.65 -26.98 5.53
N CYS A 86 8.62 -27.81 5.43
CA CYS A 86 8.67 -29.13 6.05
C CYS A 86 9.76 -29.93 5.33
N SER A 87 10.82 -30.32 6.06
CA SER A 87 11.83 -31.29 5.63
C SER A 87 11.36 -32.72 5.86
#